data_AF-A0A5B6UEU1-F1
#
_entry.id   AF-A0A5B6UEU1-F1
#
_cell.length_a   1.000
_cell.length_b   1.000
_cell.length_c   1.000
_cell.angle_alpha   90.00
_cell.angle_beta   90.00
_cell.angle_gamma   90.00
#
_symmetry.space_group_name_H-M   'P 1'
#
loop_
_entity.id
_entity.type
_entity.pdbx_description
1 polymer ?
#
loop_
_entity_poly.entity_id
_entity_poly.type
_entity_poly.pdbx_seq_one_letter_code
_entity_poly.pdbx_strand_id
1 'polypeptide(L)'
;MSQSQTTTNHDEIRKWAEERQGRPAVVRTKGEGGILRIDFGEPEEAFDPVDWDEFFRIFDENDLAFLYQAKTRDGKASRFNKFVERDRKG
;
A
#
# COMPACT_ATOMS: atom_id res chain seq x y z
N MET A 1 18.19 4.16 12.81
CA MET A 1 17.03 3.26 12.96
C MET A 1 16.05 3.59 11.85
N SER A 2 15.79 2.68 10.91
CA SER A 2 14.74 2.89 9.91
C SER A 2 13.39 2.44 10.50
N GLN A 3 12.78 3.31 11.30
CA GLN A 3 11.46 3.07 11.89
C GLN A 3 10.39 2.97 10.80
N SER A 4 9.54 1.95 10.88
CA SER A 4 8.32 1.87 10.08
C SER A 4 7.23 2.75 10.70
N GLN A 5 6.46 3.42 9.85
CA GLN A 5 5.32 4.25 10.21
C GLN A 5 4.04 3.59 9.71
N THR A 6 2.94 3.80 10.42
CA THR A 6 1.62 3.32 10.02
C THR A 6 0.71 4.51 9.83
N THR A 7 0.00 4.58 8.71
CA THR A 7 -0.99 5.63 8.43
C THR A 7 -2.24 5.03 7.80
N THR A 8 -3.36 5.71 7.95
CA THR A 8 -4.63 5.43 7.27
C THR A 8 -5.04 6.60 6.38
N ASN A 9 -4.21 7.64 6.30
CA ASN A 9 -4.48 8.83 5.52
C ASN A 9 -4.23 8.54 4.03
N HIS A 10 -5.29 8.56 3.24
CA HIS A 10 -5.24 8.28 1.80
C HIS A 10 -4.29 9.22 1.04
N ASP A 11 -4.29 10.52 1.38
CA ASP A 11 -3.42 11.50 0.73
C ASP A 11 -1.93 11.23 1.01
N GLU A 12 -1.62 10.80 2.23
CA GLU A 12 -0.25 10.44 2.63
C GLU A 12 0.23 9.20 1.87
N ILE A 13 -0.62 8.17 1.78
CA ILE A 13 -0.33 6.92 1.06
C ILE A 13 -0.11 7.22 -0.43
N ARG A 14 -1.01 8.01 -1.03
CA ARG A 14 -0.93 8.41 -2.43
C ARG A 14 0.36 9.17 -2.73
N LYS A 15 0.65 10.23 -1.97
CA LYS A 15 1.89 11.01 -2.14
C LYS A 15 3.13 10.15 -1.97
N TRP A 16 3.15 9.29 -0.94
CA TRP A 16 4.27 8.40 -0.69
C TRP A 16 4.53 7.46 -1.86
N ALA A 17 3.46 6.90 -2.46
CA ALA A 17 3.57 6.02 -3.62
C ALA A 17 4.01 6.79 -4.86
N GLU A 18 3.38 7.92 -5.19
CA GLU A 18 3.69 8.74 -6.37
C GLU A 18 5.13 9.26 -6.36
N GLU A 19 5.65 9.71 -5.21
CA GLU A 19 7.06 10.10 -5.03
C GLU A 19 8.04 8.98 -5.40
N ARG A 20 7.60 7.73 -5.30
CA ARG A 20 8.38 6.53 -5.58
C ARG A 20 8.01 5.90 -6.92
N GLN A 21 7.24 6.61 -7.75
CA GLN A 21 6.68 6.17 -9.02
C GLN A 21 5.79 4.92 -8.88
N GLY A 22 5.20 4.75 -7.69
CA GLY A 22 4.29 3.67 -7.36
C GLY A 22 2.89 3.91 -7.90
N ARG A 23 2.21 2.83 -8.28
CA ARG A 23 0.85 2.82 -8.81
C ARG A 23 -0.03 1.87 -7.99
N PRO A 24 -1.30 2.22 -7.72
CA PRO A 24 -2.22 1.33 -7.01
C PRO A 24 -2.58 0.11 -7.87
N ALA A 25 -2.53 -1.07 -7.25
CA ALA A 25 -2.87 -2.33 -7.87
C ALA A 25 -3.56 -3.28 -6.89
N VAL A 26 -4.34 -4.21 -7.41
CA VAL A 26 -5.00 -5.27 -6.65
C VAL A 26 -4.58 -6.62 -7.22
N VAL A 27 -4.23 -7.56 -6.35
CA VAL A 27 -4.11 -8.97 -6.75
C VAL A 27 -5.40 -9.67 -6.35
N ARG A 28 -6.18 -10.11 -7.35
CA ARG A 28 -7.37 -10.94 -7.11
C ARG A 28 -6.91 -12.36 -6.78
N THR A 29 -7.04 -12.76 -5.52
CA THR A 29 -6.83 -14.16 -5.14
C THR A 29 -8.11 -14.95 -5.38
N LYS A 30 -8.01 -16.28 -5.55
CA LYS A 30 -9.18 -17.17 -5.75
C LYS A 30 -10.07 -17.33 -4.50
N GLY A 31 -9.77 -16.66 -3.39
CA GLY A 31 -10.55 -16.68 -2.14
C GLY A 31 -11.23 -15.34 -1.82
N GLU A 32 -11.88 -15.25 -0.65
CA GLU A 32 -12.43 -14.00 -0.11
C GLU A 32 -11.28 -13.08 0.31
N GLY A 33 -10.81 -12.22 -0.61
CA GLY A 33 -9.84 -11.18 -0.31
C GLY A 33 -8.93 -10.86 -1.50
N GLY A 34 -9.07 -9.65 -2.04
CA GLY A 34 -8.06 -9.06 -2.91
C GLY A 34 -6.90 -8.52 -2.07
N ILE A 35 -5.66 -8.71 -2.52
CA ILE A 35 -4.49 -8.15 -1.82
C ILE A 35 -4.15 -6.80 -2.46
N LEU A 36 -4.22 -5.72 -1.68
CA LEU A 36 -3.76 -4.40 -2.11
C LEU A 36 -2.24 -4.36 -2.25
N ARG A 37 -1.77 -3.72 -3.32
CA ARG A 37 -0.37 -3.54 -3.65
C ARG A 37 -0.10 -2.17 -4.23
N ILE A 38 1.10 -1.67 -3.99
CA ILE A 38 1.67 -0.56 -4.74
C ILE A 38 2.71 -1.15 -5.68
N ASP A 39 2.45 -1.06 -6.98
CA ASP A 39 3.38 -1.50 -8.02
C ASP A 39 4.39 -0.39 -8.31
N PHE A 40 5.68 -0.71 -8.21
CA PHE A 40 6.80 0.22 -8.51
C PHE A 40 7.62 -0.20 -9.74
N GLY A 41 7.18 -1.25 -10.44
CA GLY A 41 7.89 -1.89 -11.53
C GLY A 41 7.16 -1.75 -12.86
N GLU A 42 7.47 -2.68 -13.75
CA GLU A 42 6.64 -2.89 -14.94
C GLU A 42 5.37 -3.64 -14.53
N PRO A 43 4.20 -3.33 -15.13
CA PRO A 43 2.96 -4.01 -14.83
C PRO A 43 3.13 -5.53 -14.98
N GLU A 44 2.97 -6.28 -13.88
CA GLU A 44 2.95 -7.73 -13.94
C GLU A 44 1.52 -8.21 -14.23
N GLU A 45 1.36 -9.30 -14.99
CA GLU A 45 0.03 -9.86 -15.31
C GLU A 45 -0.79 -10.28 -14.07
N ALA A 46 -0.12 -10.47 -12.93
CA ALA A 46 -0.77 -10.80 -11.66
C ALA A 46 -1.35 -9.59 -10.93
N PHE A 47 -1.02 -8.37 -11.36
CA PHE A 47 -1.51 -7.12 -10.79
C PHE A 47 -2.58 -6.54 -11.70
N ASP A 48 -3.81 -6.43 -11.18
CA ASP A 48 -4.83 -5.63 -11.83
C ASP A 48 -4.58 -4.16 -11.43
N PRO A 49 -4.15 -3.28 -12.37
CA PRO A 49 -4.06 -1.86 -12.09
C PRO A 49 -5.47 -1.32 -11.82
N VAL A 50 -5.61 -0.55 -10.76
CA VAL A 50 -6.85 0.12 -10.37
C VAL A 50 -6.58 1.61 -10.18
N ASP A 51 -7.63 2.42 -10.12
CA ASP A 51 -7.47 3.83 -9.72
C ASP A 51 -7.38 3.97 -8.20
N TRP A 52 -6.86 5.10 -7.73
CA TRP A 52 -6.75 5.40 -6.31
C TRP A 52 -8.09 5.33 -5.57
N ASP A 53 -9.18 5.73 -6.22
CA ASP A 53 -10.51 5.72 -5.60
C ASP A 53 -10.97 4.29 -5.29
N GLU A 54 -10.81 3.36 -6.25
CA GLU A 54 -11.13 1.94 -6.06
C GLU A 54 -10.19 1.29 -5.05
N PHE A 55 -8.91 1.65 -5.09
CA PHE A 55 -7.91 1.20 -4.15
C PHE A 55 -8.27 1.55 -2.70
N PHE A 56 -8.63 2.81 -2.45
CA PHE A 56 -8.98 3.28 -1.12
C PHE A 56 -10.35 2.78 -0.65
N ARG A 57 -11.29 2.56 -1.57
CA ARG A 57 -12.55 1.87 -1.27
C ARG A 57 -12.29 0.49 -0.67
N ILE A 58 -11.47 -0.33 -1.33
CA ILE A 58 -11.09 -1.67 -0.83
C ILE A 58 -10.30 -1.56 0.48
N PHE A 59 -9.39 -0.59 0.59
CA PHE A 59 -8.59 -0.35 1.79
C PHE A 59 -9.44 -0.08 3.03
N ASP A 60 -10.47 0.76 2.89
CA ASP A 60 -11.37 1.10 3.98
C ASP A 60 -12.38 -0.01 4.28
N GLU A 61 -12.92 -0.68 3.25
CA GLU A 61 -13.84 -1.81 3.41
C GLU A 61 -13.20 -2.98 4.19
N ASN A 62 -11.89 -3.15 4.07
CA ASN A 62 -11.13 -4.19 4.76
C ASN A 62 -10.47 -3.70 6.06
N ASP A 63 -10.81 -2.48 6.54
CA ASP A 63 -10.24 -1.87 7.75
C ASP A 63 -8.69 -1.94 7.77
N LEU A 64 -8.03 -1.64 6.65
CA LEU A 64 -6.58 -1.79 6.51
C LEU A 64 -5.81 -0.53 6.93
N ALA A 65 -4.58 -0.69 7.36
CA ALA A 65 -3.61 0.36 7.62
C ALA A 65 -2.37 0.18 6.75
N PHE A 66 -1.80 1.31 6.33
CA PHE A 66 -0.61 1.35 5.50
C PHE A 66 0.64 1.44 6.38
N LEU A 67 1.35 0.32 6.50
CA LEU A 67 2.65 0.23 7.16
C LEU A 67 3.75 0.46 6.12
N TYR A 68 4.53 1.52 6.28
CA TYR A 68 5.58 1.86 5.33
C TYR A 68 6.86 2.28 6.02
N GLN A 69 7.97 2.23 5.29
CA GLN A 69 9.25 2.77 5.73
C GLN A 69 9.60 4.00 4.89
N ALA A 70 9.85 5.14 5.53
CA ALA A 70 10.16 6.37 4.80
C ALA A 70 11.56 6.30 4.15
N LYS A 71 12.58 5.89 4.91
CA LYS A 71 13.99 5.82 4.50
C LYS A 71 14.63 4.48 4.85
N THR A 72 15.51 3.98 3.98
CA THR A 72 16.37 2.84 4.27
C THR A 72 17.48 3.23 5.24
N ARG A 73 18.23 2.25 5.75
CA ARG A 73 19.39 2.48 6.63
C ARG A 73 20.43 3.44 6.02
N ASP A 74 20.52 3.45 4.69
CA ASP A 74 21.48 4.26 3.93
C ASP A 74 20.88 5.61 3.48
N GLY A 75 19.72 6.01 4.03
CA GLY A 75 19.07 7.29 3.78
C GLY A 75 18.28 7.39 2.47
N LYS A 76 18.23 6.33 1.66
CA LYS A 76 17.47 6.28 0.39
C LYS A 76 15.97 6.09 0.65
N ALA A 77 15.12 6.51 -0.29
CA ALA A 77 13.69 6.22 -0.23
C ALA A 77 13.46 4.70 -0.23
N SER A 78 12.80 4.17 0.81
CA SER A 78 12.43 2.76 0.86
C SER A 78 11.13 2.54 0.08
N ARG A 79 11.04 1.41 -0.63
CA ARG A 79 9.81 0.92 -1.27
C ARG A 79 9.04 -0.07 -0.38
N PHE A 80 9.56 -0.34 0.81
CA PHE A 80 8.91 -1.24 1.74
C PHE A 80 7.58 -0.65 2.19
N ASN A 81 6.51 -1.37 1.85
CA ASN A 81 5.16 -1.12 2.32
C ASN A 81 4.42 -2.44 2.53
N LYS A 82 3.44 -2.40 3.43
CA LYS A 82 2.49 -3.48 3.71
C LYS A 82 1.14 -2.89 4.06
N PHE A 83 0.09 -3.58 3.66
CA PHE A 83 -1.26 -3.35 4.15
C PHE A 83 -1.52 -4.37 5.26
N VAL A 84 -1.81 -3.88 6.45
CA VAL A 84 -2.04 -4.69 7.65
C VAL A 84 -3.42 -4.37 8.20
N GLU A 85 -4.10 -5.34 8.79
CA GLU A 85 -5.36 -5.09 9.48
C GLU A 85 -5.17 -4.05 10.58
N ARG A 86 -6.10 -3.10 10.70
CA ARG A 86 -6.16 -2.20 11.86
C ARG A 86 -6.49 -3.04 13.08
N ASP A 87 -5.64 -2.97 14.10
CA ASP A 87 -5.93 -3.57 15.40
C ASP A 87 -7.15 -2.84 15.99
N ARG A 88 -8.36 -3.37 15.78
CA ARG A 88 -9.55 -2.94 16.52
C ARG A 88 -9.36 -3.44 17.94
N LYS A 89 -8.71 -2.63 18.77
CA LYS A 89 -8.89 -2.74 20.22
C LYS A 89 -10.37 -2.48 20.52
N GLY A 90 -11.14 -3.56 20.61
CA GLY A 90 -12.45 -3.59 21.25
C GLY A 90 -12.33 -3.33 22.74
#